data_AF-A0A831YG33-F1
#
_entry.id   AF-A0A831YG33-F1
#
_cell.length_a   1.000
_cell.length_b   1.000
_cell.length_c   1.000
_cell.angle_alpha   90.00
_cell.angle_beta   90.00
_cell.angle_gamma   90.00
#
_symmetry.space_group_name_H-M   'P 1'
#
loop_
_entity.id
_entity.type
_entity.pdbx_description
1 polymer ?
#
loop_
_entity_poly.entity_id
_entity_poly.type
_entity_poly.pdbx_seq_one_letter_code
_entity_poly.pdbx_strand_id
1 'polypeptide(L)'
;MERVGKLQRIYLSVKDVKVVVRPYKTRTAFTKLSSPPTISLNEYLIDDEEVLEYLILREMIHIKLNMYPPIRYTGGLSYAEKFDSVLHFFAKEKVEEIRKRW
;
A
#
# COMPACT_ATOMS: atom_id res chain seq x y z
N MET A 1 6.57 9.82 -13.71
CA MET A 1 6.82 9.20 -12.39
C MET A 1 6.51 10.09 -11.18
N GLU A 2 6.63 11.43 -11.22
CA GLU A 2 6.35 12.29 -10.03
C GLU A 2 4.87 12.43 -9.61
N ARG A 3 3.91 12.14 -10.50
CA ARG A 3 2.47 12.37 -10.24
C ARG A 3 1.84 11.30 -9.33
N VAL A 4 2.23 10.04 -9.49
CA VAL A 4 1.65 8.90 -8.76
C VAL A 4 1.91 8.99 -7.26
N GLY A 5 3.15 9.28 -6.86
CA GLY A 5 3.53 9.38 -5.44
C GLY A 5 2.91 10.58 -4.70
N LYS A 6 2.52 11.64 -5.43
CA LYS A 6 1.89 12.84 -4.85
C LYS A 6 0.42 12.61 -4.51
N LEU A 7 -0.35 11.96 -5.41
CA LEU A 7 -1.77 11.69 -5.20
C LEU A 7 -1.99 10.72 -4.02
N GLN A 8 -1.16 9.68 -3.91
CA GLN A 8 -1.29 8.66 -2.86
C GLN A 8 -0.91 9.20 -1.47
N ARG A 9 0.13 10.04 -1.36
CA ARG A 9 0.53 10.73 -0.11
C ARG A 9 -0.60 11.61 0.47
N ILE A 10 -1.36 12.27 -0.38
CA ILE A 10 -2.47 13.15 0.02
C ILE A 10 -3.66 12.31 0.54
N TYR A 11 -3.94 11.18 -0.11
CA TYR A 11 -5.16 10.40 0.12
C TYR A 11 -5.24 9.69 1.48
N LEU A 12 -4.11 9.27 2.06
CA LEU A 12 -4.08 8.55 3.33
C LEU A 12 -3.61 9.38 4.54
N SER A 13 -3.26 10.66 4.34
CA SER A 13 -2.65 11.52 5.38
C SER A 13 -1.35 10.95 5.99
N VAL A 14 -0.70 9.98 5.33
CA VAL A 14 0.57 9.41 5.77
C VAL A 14 1.68 10.32 5.21
N LYS A 15 2.21 11.18 6.08
CA LYS A 15 3.37 12.03 5.77
C LYS A 15 4.67 11.24 5.96
N ASP A 16 5.72 11.63 5.23
CA ASP A 16 7.09 11.12 5.42
C ASP A 16 7.33 9.63 5.14
N VAL A 17 6.67 9.06 4.13
CA VAL A 17 7.01 7.71 3.64
C VAL A 17 8.20 7.78 2.68
N LYS A 18 9.22 6.95 2.92
CA LYS A 18 10.36 6.75 2.02
C LYS A 18 10.07 5.61 1.05
N VAL A 19 10.24 5.81 -0.25
CA VAL A 19 10.10 4.75 -1.25
C VAL A 19 11.50 4.37 -1.74
N VAL A 20 11.79 3.07 -1.79
CA VAL A 20 13.08 2.52 -2.23
C VAL A 20 12.80 1.45 -3.27
N VAL A 21 13.46 1.54 -4.41
CA VAL A 21 13.43 0.52 -5.46
C VAL A 21 14.69 -0.32 -5.38
N ARG A 22 14.55 -1.64 -5.31
CA ARG A 22 15.67 -2.60 -5.30
C ARG A 22 15.28 -3.91 -5.99
N PRO A 23 16.24 -4.66 -6.53
CA PRO A 23 15.98 -6.02 -6.99
C PRO A 23 15.66 -6.92 -5.81
N TYR A 24 14.47 -7.52 -5.82
CA TYR A 24 14.09 -8.55 -4.87
C TYR A 24 13.77 -9.86 -5.60
N LYS A 25 14.25 -10.99 -5.07
CA LYS A 25 14.01 -12.30 -5.69
C LYS A 25 12.65 -12.90 -5.38
N THR A 26 12.08 -12.58 -4.22
CA THR A 26 10.91 -13.30 -3.68
C THR A 26 9.74 -12.40 -3.25
N ARG A 27 9.92 -11.07 -3.27
CA ARG A 27 8.89 -10.11 -2.80
C ARG A 27 8.64 -9.05 -3.86
N THR A 28 7.37 -8.75 -4.10
CA THR A 28 6.92 -7.75 -5.07
C THR A 28 6.96 -6.34 -4.48
N ALA A 29 6.38 -6.16 -3.30
CA ALA A 29 6.51 -4.97 -2.46
C ALA A 29 6.43 -5.36 -0.99
N PHE A 30 7.06 -4.57 -0.12
CA PHE A 30 6.85 -4.69 1.32
C PHE A 30 7.18 -3.40 2.06
N THR A 31 6.60 -3.25 3.24
CA THR A 31 6.84 -2.12 4.13
C THR A 31 7.70 -2.48 5.31
N LYS A 32 8.62 -1.58 5.62
CA LYS A 32 9.35 -1.56 6.88
C LYS A 32 8.76 -0.46 7.75
N LEU A 33 8.15 -0.85 8.87
CA LEU A 33 7.51 0.01 9.86
C LEU A 33 8.53 0.75 10.75
N SER A 34 9.63 1.21 10.16
CA SER A 34 10.63 2.07 10.81
C SER A 34 10.09 3.51 10.94
N SER A 35 10.79 4.35 11.70
CA SER A 35 10.54 5.81 11.73
C SER A 35 11.66 6.52 10.96
N PRO A 36 11.47 6.89 9.67
CA PRO A 36 10.22 6.91 8.90
C PRO A 36 9.85 5.57 8.20
N PRO A 37 8.55 5.34 7.90
CA PRO A 37 8.11 4.14 7.20
C PRO A 37 8.75 4.05 5.81
N THR A 38 9.22 2.88 5.43
CA THR A 38 9.88 2.68 4.13
C THR A 38 9.14 1.62 3.31
N ILE A 39 8.64 2.01 2.14
CA ILE A 39 8.09 1.11 1.12
C ILE A 39 9.24 0.66 0.23
N SER A 40 9.46 -0.66 0.14
CA SER A 40 10.43 -1.26 -0.76
C SER A 40 9.69 -1.92 -1.93
N LEU A 41 10.02 -1.51 -3.15
CA LEU A 41 9.43 -2.01 -4.39
C LEU A 41 10.47 -2.82 -5.16
N ASN A 42 10.01 -3.89 -5.79
CA ASN A 42 10.85 -4.70 -6.66
C ASN A 42 11.00 -4.03 -8.03
N GLU A 43 12.25 -3.89 -8.48
CA GLU A 43 12.56 -3.24 -9.77
C GLU A 43 11.95 -3.96 -10.98
N TYR A 44 11.83 -5.28 -10.90
CA TYR A 44 11.29 -6.12 -11.99
C TYR A 44 9.78 -5.96 -12.21
N LEU A 45 9.09 -5.15 -11.40
CA LEU A 45 7.63 -4.96 -11.43
C LEU A 45 7.24 -3.50 -11.69
N ILE A 46 8.20 -2.71 -12.19
CA ILE A 46 8.02 -1.28 -12.46
C ILE A 46 7.48 -1.00 -13.87
N ASP A 47 7.47 -2.01 -14.75
CA ASP A 47 7.07 -1.83 -16.16
C ASP A 47 5.57 -1.55 -16.35
N ASP A 48 4.73 -1.79 -15.35
CA ASP A 48 3.28 -1.53 -15.37
C ASP A 48 2.91 -0.48 -14.30
N GLU A 49 2.49 0.70 -14.75
CA GLU A 49 2.11 1.83 -13.88
C GLU A 49 0.90 1.51 -12.99
N GLU A 50 -0.05 0.69 -13.47
CA GLU A 50 -1.24 0.30 -12.70
C GLU A 50 -0.86 -0.65 -11.56
N VAL A 51 0.03 -1.60 -11.85
CA VAL A 51 0.58 -2.53 -10.84
C VAL A 51 1.39 -1.75 -9.80
N LEU A 52 2.20 -0.78 -10.23
CA LEU A 52 2.97 0.09 -9.34
C LEU A 52 2.04 0.91 -8.41
N GLU A 53 0.98 1.50 -8.95
CA GLU A 53 -0.02 2.22 -8.18
C GLU A 53 -0.64 1.34 -7.10
N TYR A 54 -1.07 0.12 -7.46
CA TYR A 54 -1.67 -0.83 -6.54
C TYR A 54 -0.71 -1.27 -5.44
N LEU A 55 0.55 -1.59 -5.78
CA LEU A 55 1.55 -2.02 -4.80
C LEU A 55 1.83 -0.93 -3.76
N ILE A 56 1.95 0.33 -4.19
CA ILE A 56 2.17 1.44 -3.25
C ILE A 56 0.94 1.64 -2.37
N LEU A 57 -0.28 1.60 -2.94
CA LEU A 57 -1.51 1.74 -2.18
C LEU A 57 -1.64 0.66 -1.10
N ARG A 58 -1.43 -0.62 -1.47
CA ARG A 58 -1.44 -1.76 -0.56
C ARG A 58 -0.50 -1.55 0.62
N GLU A 59 0.73 -1.15 0.34
CA GLU A 59 1.75 -0.92 1.36
C GLU A 59 1.44 0.29 2.26
N MET A 60 0.84 1.36 1.72
CA MET A 60 0.38 2.47 2.54
C MET A 60 -0.77 2.10 3.48
N ILE A 61 -1.68 1.23 3.06
CA ILE A 61 -2.75 0.69 3.94
C ILE A 61 -2.13 -0.11 5.09
N HIS A 62 -1.10 -0.92 4.81
CA HIS A 62 -0.34 -1.62 5.86
C HIS A 62 0.25 -0.64 6.89
N ILE A 63 0.86 0.46 6.44
CA ILE A 63 1.40 1.49 7.35
C ILE A 63 0.28 2.13 8.18
N LYS A 64 -0.84 2.52 7.56
CA LYS A 64 -1.93 3.22 8.25
C LYS A 64 -2.63 2.34 9.29
N LEU A 65 -2.91 1.09 8.95
CA LEU A 65 -3.49 0.13 9.90
C LEU A 65 -2.55 -0.18 11.06
N ASN A 66 -1.24 -0.15 10.83
CA ASN A 66 -0.26 -0.34 11.89
C ASN A 66 -0.07 0.91 12.78
N MET A 67 -0.20 2.12 12.24
CA MET A 67 -0.11 3.37 13.03
C MET A 67 -1.29 3.53 14.01
N TYR A 68 -2.46 3.01 13.65
CA TYR A 68 -3.66 3.04 14.49
C TYR A 68 -4.07 1.61 14.87
N PRO A 69 -3.31 0.97 15.79
CA PRO A 69 -3.69 -0.36 16.27
C PRO A 69 -5.10 -0.30 16.89
N PRO A 70 -5.90 -1.37 16.74
CA PRO A 70 -7.28 -1.39 17.16
C PRO A 70 -7.42 -0.97 18.64
N ILE A 71 -8.27 0.02 18.89
CA ILE A 71 -8.69 0.40 20.24
C ILE A 71 -9.40 -0.82 20.83
N ARG A 72 -8.95 -1.26 22.01
CA ARG A 72 -9.39 -2.52 22.67
C ARG A 72 -10.91 -2.63 22.91
N TYR A 73 -11.67 -1.55 22.72
CA TYR A 73 -13.10 -1.45 23.01
C TYR A 73 -13.99 -1.20 21.78
N THR A 74 -13.42 -1.05 20.59
CA THR A 74 -14.20 -1.00 19.34
C THR A 74 -14.30 -2.39 18.75
N GLY A 75 -15.40 -3.09 19.01
CA GLY A 75 -15.78 -4.25 18.18
C GLY A 75 -15.92 -3.80 16.72
N GLY A 76 -15.48 -4.53 15.70
CA GLY A 76 -14.79 -5.81 15.67
C GLY A 76 -14.65 -6.17 14.19
N LEU A 77 -13.63 -5.60 13.54
CA LEU A 77 -13.22 -5.99 12.19
C LEU A 77 -11.80 -6.52 12.28
N SER A 78 -11.60 -7.70 11.69
CA SER A 78 -10.27 -8.27 11.50
C SER A 78 -9.39 -7.32 10.68
N TYR A 79 -8.08 -7.52 10.78
CA TYR A 79 -7.13 -6.76 9.98
C TYR A 79 -7.46 -6.84 8.48
N ALA A 80 -7.87 -8.03 8.02
CA ALA A 80 -8.23 -8.29 6.63
C ALA A 80 -9.46 -7.47 6.20
N GLU A 81 -10.52 -7.43 7.00
CA GLU A 81 -11.73 -6.66 6.69
C GLU A 81 -11.46 -5.15 6.64
N LYS A 82 -10.63 -4.64 7.55
CA LYS A 82 -10.22 -3.22 7.52
C LYS A 82 -9.38 -2.92 6.30
N PHE A 83 -8.45 -3.80 5.96
CA PHE A 83 -7.62 -3.66 4.78
C PHE A 83 -8.47 -3.66 3.51
N ASP A 84 -9.37 -4.64 3.38
CA ASP A 84 -10.23 -4.80 2.21
C ASP A 84 -11.21 -3.63 2.06
N SER A 85 -11.80 -3.16 3.16
CA SER A 85 -12.67 -1.97 3.17
C SER A 85 -11.95 -0.71 2.66
N VAL A 86 -10.73 -0.46 3.14
CA VAL A 86 -9.93 0.71 2.71
C VAL A 86 -9.48 0.55 1.25
N LEU A 87 -9.10 -0.66 0.85
CA LEU A 87 -8.70 -0.95 -0.52
C LEU A 87 -9.87 -0.77 -1.50
N HIS A 88 -11.04 -1.30 -1.17
CA HIS A 88 -12.27 -1.12 -1.96
C HIS A 88 -12.66 0.35 -2.08
N PHE A 89 -12.53 1.13 -1.01
CA PHE A 89 -12.84 2.55 -1.05
C PHE A 89 -11.96 3.33 -2.04
N PHE A 90 -10.67 2.98 -2.15
CA PHE A 90 -9.73 3.71 -3.00
C PHE A 90 -9.59 3.18 -4.43
N ALA A 91 -9.83 1.89 -4.66
CA ALA A 91 -9.45 1.28 -5.92
C ALA A 91 -10.29 0.06 -6.33
N LYS A 92 -11.58 -0.02 -5.94
CA LYS A 92 -12.46 -1.18 -6.23
C LYS A 92 -12.32 -1.75 -7.66
N GLU A 93 -12.54 -0.93 -8.69
CA GLU A 93 -12.48 -1.40 -10.09
C GLU A 93 -11.06 -1.77 -10.53
N LYS A 94 -10.06 -0.92 -10.24
CA LYS A 94 -8.66 -1.16 -10.58
C LYS A 94 -8.08 -2.41 -9.89
N VAL A 95 -8.45 -2.66 -8.64
CA VAL A 95 -7.97 -3.80 -7.85
C VAL A 95 -8.50 -5.12 -8.40
N GLU A 96 -9.77 -5.17 -8.80
CA GLU A 96 -10.33 -6.38 -9.40
C GLU A 96 -9.71 -6.68 -10.76
N GLU A 97 -9.38 -5.65 -11.56
CA GLU A 97 -8.70 -5.82 -12.84
C GLU A 97 -7.28 -6.35 -12.68
N ILE A 98 -6.50 -5.76 -11.76
CA ILE A 98 -5.13 -6.19 -11.47
C ILE A 98 -5.11 -7.61 -10.86
N ARG A 99 -6.06 -7.94 -9.97
CA ARG A 99 -6.22 -9.29 -9.40
C ARG A 99 -6.60 -10.36 -10.42
N LYS A 100 -7.17 -9.99 -11.58
CA LYS A 100 -7.48 -10.94 -12.66
C LYS A 100 -6.31 -11.17 -13.60
N ARG A 101 -5.37 -10.22 -13.68
CA ARG A 101 -4.14 -10.31 -14.49
C ARG A 101 -3.02 -11.11 -13.81
N TRP A 102 -3.16 -11.42 -12.52
CA TRP A 102 -2.18 -12.08 -11.65
C TRP A 102 -2.81 -13.28 -10.93
#